data_AF-A0A497R800-F1
#
_entry.id   AF-A0A497R800-F1
#
_cell.length_a   1.000
_cell.length_b   1.000
_cell.length_c   1.000
_cell.angle_alpha   90.00
_cell.angle_beta   90.00
_cell.angle_gamma   90.00
#
_symmetry.space_group_name_H-M   'P 1'
#
loop_
_entity.id
_entity.type
_entity.pdbx_description
1 polymer ?
#
loop_
_entity_poly.entity_id
_entity_poly.type
_entity_poly.pdbx_seq_one_letter_code
_entity_poly.pdbx_strand_id
1 'polypeptide(L)'
;MNELRERTLIELFGALDGVYGPNYECKYYPCHFDNQDCSLCYCPFYPCLISDLGDIKLSSEGNYVWSCENCFWIHEKENVEKVLYVLDSYPKQRLVEENWLFFNRILQELLFGEEIGEILTSSYSLMPVMLNKNCEVVEKAEFLAVTLENFEIKQVRRISSIEDAKEEILIPLKSDDKMYGFVDGNYLVCYL
;
A
#
# COMPACT_ATOMS: atom_id res chain seq x y z
N MET A 1 -7.61 7.08 17.33
CA MET A 1 -7.59 6.73 15.90
C MET A 1 -7.21 8.00 15.15
N ASN A 2 -6.30 7.93 14.18
CA ASN A 2 -5.99 9.09 13.32
C ASN A 2 -7.27 9.52 12.58
N GLU A 3 -7.48 10.83 12.39
CA GLU A 3 -8.57 11.43 11.63
C GLU A 3 -8.73 10.77 10.24
N LEU A 4 -7.62 10.48 9.56
CA LEU A 4 -7.66 9.80 8.26
C LEU A 4 -8.23 8.38 8.37
N ARG A 5 -7.78 7.61 9.36
CA ARG A 5 -8.22 6.22 9.55
C ARG A 5 -9.69 6.15 9.94
N GLU A 6 -10.15 7.08 10.78
CA GLU A 6 -11.56 7.19 11.13
C GLU A 6 -12.41 7.48 9.90
N ARG A 7 -12.00 8.43 9.07
CA ARG A 7 -12.70 8.77 7.83
C ARG A 7 -12.73 7.60 6.85
N THR A 8 -11.62 6.88 6.70
CA THR A 8 -11.55 5.66 5.90
C THR A 8 -12.57 4.61 6.36
N LEU A 9 -12.71 4.39 7.67
CA LEU A 9 -13.67 3.42 8.20
C LEU A 9 -15.12 3.87 8.02
N ILE A 10 -15.41 5.16 8.18
CA ILE A 10 -16.76 5.71 7.93
C ILE A 10 -17.16 5.48 6.47
N GLU A 11 -16.29 5.79 5.51
CA GLU A 11 -16.59 5.56 4.09
C GLU A 11 -16.69 4.09 3.75
N LEU A 12 -15.79 3.25 4.26
CA LEU A 12 -15.86 1.80 4.08
C LEU A 12 -17.21 1.26 4.57
N PHE A 13 -17.65 1.61 5.78
CA PHE A 13 -18.92 1.10 6.31
C PHE A 13 -20.13 1.65 5.56
N GLY A 14 -20.08 2.89 5.09
CA GLY A 14 -21.10 3.42 4.18
C GLY A 14 -21.18 2.62 2.88
N ALA A 15 -20.04 2.31 2.26
CA ALA A 15 -19.96 1.55 1.02
C ALA A 15 -20.40 0.08 1.18
N LEU A 16 -20.14 -0.54 2.34
CA LEU A 16 -20.68 -1.86 2.67
C LEU A 16 -22.21 -1.86 2.77
N ASP A 17 -22.80 -0.76 3.25
CA ASP A 17 -24.24 -0.61 3.35
C ASP A 17 -24.89 -0.17 2.00
N GLY A 18 -24.08 0.27 1.01
CA GLY A 18 -24.50 0.52 -0.37
C GLY A 18 -23.44 1.19 -1.26
N VAL A 19 -23.15 0.60 -2.43
CA VAL A 19 -22.15 1.10 -3.40
C VAL A 19 -22.65 2.35 -4.12
N TYR A 20 -21.83 3.40 -4.17
CA TYR A 20 -22.23 4.72 -4.67
C TYR A 20 -21.82 4.97 -6.13
N GLY A 21 -20.74 4.35 -6.61
CA GLY A 21 -20.20 4.59 -7.95
C GLY A 21 -19.51 5.97 -8.07
N PRO A 22 -19.51 6.60 -9.27
CA PRO A 22 -18.90 7.91 -9.48
C PRO A 22 -19.60 9.04 -8.72
N ASN A 23 -18.81 9.96 -8.14
CA ASN A 23 -19.33 11.14 -7.43
C ASN A 23 -19.07 12.44 -8.23
N TYR A 24 -19.95 12.75 -9.17
CA TYR A 24 -19.85 13.93 -10.05
C TYR A 24 -20.00 15.28 -9.32
N GLU A 25 -20.56 15.30 -8.11
CA GLU A 25 -20.73 16.52 -7.30
C GLU A 25 -19.45 16.84 -6.48
N CYS A 26 -18.48 15.92 -6.45
CA CYS A 26 -17.22 16.15 -5.74
C CYS A 26 -16.35 17.15 -6.51
N LYS A 27 -15.90 18.22 -5.84
CA LYS A 27 -15.00 19.23 -6.42
C LYS A 27 -13.64 18.69 -6.89
N TYR A 28 -13.30 17.47 -6.47
CA TYR A 28 -12.06 16.78 -6.86
C TYR A 28 -12.29 15.77 -7.98
N TYR A 29 -13.51 15.64 -8.53
CA TYR A 29 -13.82 14.67 -9.56
C TYR A 29 -13.46 15.17 -10.99
N PRO A 30 -12.86 14.31 -11.83
CA PRO A 30 -12.20 13.06 -11.48
C PRO A 30 -10.88 13.33 -10.73
N CYS A 31 -10.56 12.54 -9.71
CA CYS A 31 -9.26 12.67 -9.03
C CYS A 31 -8.18 11.78 -9.68
N HIS A 32 -8.60 10.72 -10.37
CA HIS A 32 -7.74 9.77 -11.06
C HIS A 32 -8.13 9.61 -12.54
N PHE A 33 -9.40 9.30 -12.85
CA PHE A 33 -9.89 9.12 -14.23
C PHE A 33 -11.41 9.27 -14.36
N ASP A 34 -11.89 9.54 -15.58
CA ASP A 34 -13.33 9.68 -15.87
C ASP A 34 -14.11 8.39 -15.57
N ASN A 35 -15.28 8.51 -14.94
CA ASN A 35 -16.13 7.40 -14.49
C ASN A 35 -15.50 6.50 -13.41
N GLN A 36 -14.48 6.96 -12.70
CA GLN A 36 -13.96 6.27 -11.51
C GLN A 36 -15.04 5.97 -10.47
N ASP A 37 -14.92 4.84 -9.79
CA ASP A 37 -15.75 4.52 -8.63
C ASP A 37 -15.20 5.22 -7.38
N CYS A 38 -16.07 5.98 -6.70
CA CYS A 38 -15.70 6.76 -5.52
C CYS A 38 -16.16 6.13 -4.21
N SER A 39 -16.67 4.88 -4.23
CA SER A 39 -17.20 4.22 -3.03
C SER A 39 -16.12 3.97 -1.96
N LEU A 40 -14.87 3.83 -2.37
CA LEU A 40 -13.70 3.71 -1.50
C LEU A 40 -12.73 4.88 -1.71
N CYS A 41 -13.26 6.11 -1.77
CA CYS A 41 -12.45 7.31 -2.04
C CYS A 41 -11.31 7.48 -1.04
N TYR A 42 -11.54 7.20 0.25
CA TYR A 42 -10.45 6.92 1.18
C TYR A 42 -10.15 5.41 1.17
N CYS A 43 -9.04 5.06 0.51
CA CYS A 43 -8.62 3.68 0.37
C CYS A 43 -8.46 2.99 1.74
N PRO A 44 -9.13 1.83 1.97
CA PRO A 44 -9.05 1.09 3.24
C PRO A 44 -7.65 0.54 3.54
N PHE A 45 -6.80 0.46 2.50
CA PHE A 45 -5.44 -0.05 2.57
C PHE A 45 -4.39 1.04 2.71
N TYR A 46 -4.77 2.33 2.76
CA TYR A 46 -3.78 3.41 2.85
C TYR A 46 -3.09 3.45 4.23
N PRO A 47 -1.75 3.65 4.27
CA PRO A 47 -0.80 3.57 3.16
C PRO A 47 -0.53 2.10 2.80
N CYS A 48 -0.68 1.68 1.54
CA CYS A 48 -0.53 0.26 1.22
C CYS A 48 0.94 -0.18 1.16
N LEU A 49 1.84 0.74 0.86
CA LEU A 49 3.28 0.50 0.72
C LEU A 49 3.65 -0.54 -0.37
N ILE A 50 2.69 -0.93 -1.22
CA ILE A 50 2.94 -1.79 -2.39
C ILE A 50 3.44 -0.91 -3.52
N SER A 51 4.70 -1.08 -3.92
CA SER A 51 5.37 -0.21 -4.88
C SER A 51 4.66 -0.14 -6.25
N ASP A 52 3.87 -1.13 -6.64
CA ASP A 52 3.08 -1.05 -7.89
C ASP A 52 1.90 -0.06 -7.83
N LEU A 53 1.50 0.35 -6.62
CA LEU A 53 0.34 1.23 -6.39
C LEU A 53 0.72 2.63 -5.86
N GLY A 54 2.02 2.93 -5.77
CA GLY A 54 2.47 4.23 -5.28
C GLY A 54 3.93 4.25 -4.85
N ASP A 55 4.32 5.36 -4.22
CA ASP A 55 5.69 5.63 -3.79
C ASP A 55 5.75 6.47 -2.52
N ILE A 56 6.83 6.38 -1.76
CA ILE A 56 7.11 7.31 -0.67
C ILE A 56 7.61 8.64 -1.24
N LYS A 57 6.99 9.73 -0.82
CA LYS A 57 7.42 11.11 -1.15
C LYS A 57 7.62 11.95 0.10
N LEU A 58 8.46 12.96 -0.01
CA LEU A 58 8.58 14.01 1.01
C LEU A 58 7.55 15.10 0.72
N SER A 59 6.66 15.36 1.66
CA SER A 59 5.70 16.47 1.58
C SER A 59 6.41 17.82 1.69
N SER A 60 5.72 18.90 1.32
CA SER A 60 6.22 20.28 1.47
C SER A 60 6.54 20.66 2.91
N GLU A 61 5.95 19.97 3.89
CA GLU A 61 6.17 20.17 5.32
C GLU A 61 7.32 19.33 5.88
N GLY A 62 8.00 18.55 5.03
CA GLY A 62 9.13 17.69 5.44
C GLY A 62 8.74 16.34 6.02
N ASN A 63 7.44 15.97 5.99
CA ASN A 63 6.95 14.66 6.43
C ASN A 63 6.93 13.68 5.26
N TYR A 64 7.28 12.41 5.50
CA TYR A 64 7.11 11.35 4.51
C TYR A 64 5.63 10.96 4.36
N VAL A 65 5.17 10.79 3.12
CA VAL A 65 3.81 10.38 2.77
C VAL A 65 3.85 9.26 1.74
N TRP A 66 2.83 8.40 1.74
CA TRP A 66 2.60 7.46 0.65
C TRP A 66 1.80 8.17 -0.44
N SER A 67 2.40 8.35 -1.62
CA SER A 67 1.76 8.96 -2.77
C SER A 67 1.21 7.86 -3.67
N CYS A 68 -0.11 7.69 -3.65
CA CYS A 68 -0.85 6.82 -4.55
C CYS A 68 -1.58 7.61 -5.65
N GLU A 69 -1.08 8.80 -6.02
CA GLU A 69 -1.73 9.73 -6.97
C GLU A 69 -1.94 9.12 -8.37
N ASN A 70 -1.16 8.10 -8.72
CA ASN A 70 -1.26 7.37 -9.99
C ASN A 70 -1.88 5.97 -9.80
N CYS A 71 -2.52 5.70 -8.66
CA CYS A 71 -3.18 4.43 -8.40
C CYS A 71 -4.63 4.45 -8.91
N PHE A 72 -4.89 3.68 -9.95
CA PHE A 72 -6.25 3.55 -10.50
C PHE A 72 -6.99 2.33 -9.95
N TRP A 73 -6.25 1.37 -9.40
CA TRP A 73 -6.77 0.06 -9.02
C TRP A 73 -7.98 0.13 -8.08
N ILE A 74 -7.91 0.92 -7.01
CA ILE A 74 -9.00 1.04 -6.02
C ILE A 74 -10.21 1.84 -6.54
N HIS A 75 -10.10 2.44 -7.73
CA HIS A 75 -11.13 3.24 -8.38
C HIS A 75 -11.78 2.52 -9.56
N GLU A 76 -11.27 1.36 -9.94
CA GLU A 76 -11.92 0.48 -10.91
C GLU A 76 -13.08 -0.25 -10.24
N LYS A 77 -14.27 -0.17 -10.84
CA LYS A 77 -15.50 -0.71 -10.28
C LYS A 77 -15.38 -2.18 -9.86
N GLU A 78 -14.79 -3.02 -10.71
CA GLU A 78 -14.62 -4.45 -10.41
C GLU A 78 -13.77 -4.69 -9.16
N ASN A 79 -12.71 -3.89 -8.94
CA ASN A 79 -11.86 -4.02 -7.77
C ASN A 79 -12.56 -3.49 -6.52
N VAL A 80 -13.33 -2.39 -6.63
CA VAL A 80 -14.17 -1.90 -5.52
C VAL A 80 -15.15 -2.98 -5.06
N GLU A 81 -15.87 -3.61 -5.99
CA GLU A 81 -16.82 -4.68 -5.68
C GLU A 81 -16.13 -5.87 -5.00
N LYS A 82 -14.95 -6.29 -5.47
CA LYS A 82 -14.16 -7.36 -4.84
C LYS A 82 -13.70 -6.98 -3.43
N VAL A 83 -13.20 -5.76 -3.24
CA VAL A 83 -12.75 -5.27 -1.93
C VAL A 83 -13.91 -5.26 -0.95
N LEU A 84 -15.07 -4.72 -1.34
CA LEU A 84 -16.26 -4.68 -0.49
C LEU A 84 -16.72 -6.10 -0.15
N TYR A 85 -16.79 -7.00 -1.12
CA TYR A 85 -17.16 -8.40 -0.88
C TYR A 85 -16.24 -9.09 0.15
N VAL A 86 -14.92 -8.90 0.03
CA VAL A 86 -13.97 -9.48 0.98
C VAL A 86 -14.09 -8.83 2.36
N LEU A 87 -14.15 -7.50 2.43
CA LEU A 87 -14.21 -6.79 3.71
C LEU A 87 -15.55 -6.99 4.44
N ASP A 88 -16.67 -7.19 3.71
CA ASP A 88 -17.98 -7.50 4.28
C ASP A 88 -18.00 -8.85 5.01
N SER A 89 -17.11 -9.78 4.65
CA SER A 89 -16.99 -11.07 5.32
C SER A 89 -16.47 -10.97 6.76
N TYR A 90 -15.94 -9.81 7.16
CA TYR A 90 -15.45 -9.56 8.51
C TYR A 90 -16.45 -8.73 9.33
N PRO A 91 -16.61 -9.03 10.64
CA PRO A 91 -17.39 -8.16 11.51
C PRO A 91 -16.84 -6.74 11.51
N LYS A 92 -17.72 -5.72 11.45
CA LYS A 92 -17.31 -4.30 11.50
C LYS A 92 -16.38 -4.00 12.68
N GLN A 93 -16.62 -4.61 13.86
CA GLN A 93 -15.73 -4.49 15.02
C GLN A 93 -14.30 -4.97 14.75
N ARG A 94 -14.14 -6.09 14.04
CA ARG A 94 -12.82 -6.59 13.65
C ARG A 94 -12.10 -5.60 12.72
N LEU A 95 -12.81 -5.01 11.76
CA LEU A 95 -12.23 -4.00 10.86
C LEU A 95 -11.77 -2.73 11.60
N VAL A 96 -12.38 -2.41 12.75
CA VAL A 96 -11.96 -1.31 13.63
C VAL A 96 -10.71 -1.66 14.43
N GLU A 97 -10.63 -2.89 14.95
CA GLU A 97 -9.59 -3.32 15.90
C GLU A 97 -8.30 -3.80 15.23
N GLU A 98 -8.40 -4.30 14.00
CA GLU A 98 -7.26 -4.88 13.27
C GLU A 98 -6.24 -3.82 12.82
N ASN A 99 -4.99 -4.26 12.70
CA ASN A 99 -3.84 -3.41 12.40
C ASN A 99 -3.55 -3.29 10.90
N TRP A 100 -2.52 -2.53 10.55
CA TRP A 100 -2.10 -2.32 9.16
C TRP A 100 -1.81 -3.63 8.40
N LEU A 101 -1.16 -4.60 9.05
CA LEU A 101 -0.74 -5.84 8.40
C LEU A 101 -1.96 -6.68 7.99
N PHE A 102 -3.03 -6.68 8.77
CA PHE A 102 -4.29 -7.34 8.41
C PHE A 102 -4.85 -6.81 7.08
N PHE A 103 -4.97 -5.49 6.93
CA PHE A 103 -5.46 -4.88 5.68
C PHE A 103 -4.48 -5.11 4.53
N ASN A 104 -3.19 -5.01 4.80
CA ASN A 104 -2.18 -5.20 3.77
C ASN A 104 -2.17 -6.63 3.20
N ARG A 105 -2.34 -7.65 4.04
CA ARG A 105 -2.45 -9.05 3.59
C ARG A 105 -3.66 -9.29 2.69
N ILE A 106 -4.82 -8.74 3.06
CA ILE A 106 -6.03 -8.78 2.22
C ILE A 106 -5.76 -8.15 0.85
N LEU A 107 -5.08 -6.99 0.82
CA LEU A 107 -4.72 -6.34 -0.43
C LEU A 107 -3.78 -7.21 -1.28
N GLN A 108 -2.81 -7.89 -0.68
CA GLN A 108 -1.91 -8.78 -1.41
C GLN A 108 -2.67 -9.95 -2.03
N GLU A 109 -3.57 -10.60 -1.30
CA GLU A 109 -4.43 -11.66 -1.86
C GLU A 109 -5.29 -11.14 -3.02
N LEU A 110 -5.83 -9.92 -2.90
CA LEU A 110 -6.64 -9.30 -3.96
C LEU A 110 -5.83 -8.95 -5.22
N LEU A 111 -4.56 -8.54 -5.06
CA LEU A 111 -3.69 -8.12 -6.18
C LEU A 111 -2.98 -9.30 -6.84
N PHE A 112 -2.49 -10.25 -6.03
CA PHE A 112 -1.55 -11.28 -6.46
C PHE A 112 -2.11 -12.70 -6.34
N GLY A 113 -3.26 -12.86 -5.69
CA GLY A 113 -3.85 -14.17 -5.41
C GLY A 113 -3.27 -14.89 -4.19
N GLU A 114 -2.22 -14.33 -3.58
CA GLU A 114 -1.56 -14.85 -2.38
C GLU A 114 -0.88 -13.72 -1.58
N GLU A 115 -0.54 -13.98 -0.32
CA GLU A 115 0.37 -13.14 0.45
C GLU A 115 1.81 -13.38 -0.07
N ILE A 116 2.38 -12.38 -0.74
CA ILE A 116 3.76 -12.43 -1.24
C ILE A 116 4.76 -11.86 -0.23
N GLY A 117 4.29 -11.06 0.73
CA GLY A 117 5.12 -10.44 1.74
C GLY A 117 5.68 -11.47 2.71
N GLU A 118 6.91 -11.24 3.14
CA GLU A 118 7.68 -12.20 3.93
C GLU A 118 8.18 -11.58 5.23
N ILE A 119 8.34 -12.39 6.28
CA ILE A 119 8.96 -11.95 7.52
C ILE A 119 10.47 -12.14 7.41
N LEU A 120 11.21 -11.04 7.44
CA LEU A 120 12.67 -11.03 7.50
C LEU A 120 13.09 -10.57 8.89
N THR A 121 13.69 -11.47 9.66
CA THR A 121 14.06 -11.25 11.07
C THR A 121 12.87 -10.79 11.92
N SER A 122 12.74 -9.48 12.16
CA SER A 122 11.64 -8.81 12.89
C SER A 122 10.84 -7.84 12.02
N SER A 123 11.20 -7.69 10.75
CA SER A 123 10.56 -6.80 9.77
C SER A 123 9.64 -7.57 8.84
N TYR A 124 8.66 -6.87 8.28
CA TYR A 124 7.81 -7.39 7.22
C TYR A 124 8.22 -6.80 5.87
N SER A 125 8.62 -7.64 4.93
CA SER A 125 9.13 -7.24 3.61
C SER A 125 8.05 -7.37 2.55
N LEU A 126 7.77 -6.26 1.86
CA LEU A 126 6.97 -6.21 0.64
C LEU A 126 7.85 -6.22 -0.63
N MET A 127 9.17 -6.39 -0.48
CA MET A 127 10.09 -6.44 -1.63
C MET A 127 9.84 -7.59 -2.62
N PRO A 128 9.22 -8.73 -2.26
CA PRO A 128 8.88 -9.77 -3.24
C PRO A 128 8.00 -9.29 -4.41
N VAL A 129 7.30 -8.15 -4.31
CA VAL A 129 6.58 -7.51 -5.43
C VAL A 129 7.49 -7.22 -6.64
N MET A 130 8.80 -7.14 -6.40
CA MET A 130 9.82 -6.98 -7.43
C MET A 130 9.90 -8.18 -8.38
N LEU A 131 9.63 -9.40 -7.91
CA LEU A 131 9.81 -10.62 -8.71
C LEU A 131 8.86 -10.73 -9.91
N ASN A 132 7.80 -9.91 -9.94
CA ASN A 132 6.91 -9.80 -11.08
C ASN A 132 7.48 -8.95 -12.24
N LYS A 133 8.72 -8.46 -12.10
CA LYS A 133 9.39 -7.56 -13.06
C LYS A 133 10.64 -8.21 -13.64
N ASN A 134 11.19 -7.58 -14.67
CA ASN A 134 12.50 -7.98 -15.18
C ASN A 134 13.59 -7.50 -14.22
N CYS A 135 14.34 -8.43 -13.62
CA CYS A 135 15.30 -8.14 -12.56
C CYS A 135 16.68 -8.73 -12.85
N GLU A 136 17.71 -8.02 -12.41
CA GLU A 136 19.11 -8.45 -12.42
C GLU A 136 19.64 -8.49 -11.00
N VAL A 137 20.47 -9.50 -10.70
CA VAL A 137 21.21 -9.58 -9.44
C VAL A 137 22.36 -8.59 -9.49
N VAL A 138 22.49 -7.79 -8.43
CA VAL A 138 23.57 -6.80 -8.27
C VAL A 138 24.38 -7.09 -7.00
N GLU A 139 25.59 -6.54 -6.91
CA GLU A 139 26.45 -6.75 -5.73
C GLU A 139 25.86 -6.13 -4.47
N LYS A 140 25.19 -4.98 -4.60
CA LYS A 140 24.59 -4.23 -3.51
C LYS A 140 23.44 -3.37 -4.00
N ALA A 141 22.40 -3.25 -3.18
CA ALA A 141 21.30 -2.32 -3.39
C ALA A 141 20.87 -1.69 -2.06
N GLU A 142 20.22 -0.53 -2.16
CA GLU A 142 19.55 0.09 -1.03
C GLU A 142 18.03 -0.11 -1.16
N PHE A 143 17.35 -0.15 -0.03
CA PHE A 143 15.89 -0.25 0.07
C PHE A 143 15.40 0.59 1.25
N LEU A 144 14.08 0.70 1.38
CA LEU A 144 13.45 1.56 2.38
C LEU A 144 12.96 0.72 3.56
N ALA A 145 13.27 1.19 4.77
CA ALA A 145 12.67 0.70 6.01
C ALA A 145 11.71 1.76 6.54
N VAL A 146 10.45 1.37 6.69
CA VAL A 146 9.33 2.26 6.99
C VAL A 146 8.76 1.92 8.36
N THR A 147 8.77 2.91 9.25
CA THR A 147 8.10 2.81 10.55
C THR A 147 6.66 3.28 10.41
N LEU A 148 5.70 2.40 10.66
CA LEU A 148 4.29 2.75 10.76
C LEU A 148 3.82 2.74 12.22
N GLU A 149 3.02 3.73 12.57
CA GLU A 149 2.27 3.75 13.83
C GLU A 149 0.85 4.20 13.54
N ASN A 150 -0.15 3.38 13.90
CA ASN A 150 -1.57 3.69 13.68
C ASN A 150 -1.90 4.12 12.23
N PHE A 151 -1.37 3.40 11.23
CA PHE A 151 -1.52 3.69 9.80
C PHE A 151 -0.86 5.01 9.33
N GLU A 152 0.04 5.59 10.13
CA GLU A 152 0.82 6.78 9.74
C GLU A 152 2.30 6.43 9.57
N ILE A 153 2.92 7.01 8.55
CA ILE A 153 4.37 6.93 8.34
C ILE A 153 5.05 7.86 9.33
N LYS A 154 5.82 7.29 10.26
CA LYS A 154 6.59 8.04 11.26
C LYS A 154 8.03 8.27 10.86
N GLN A 155 8.62 7.30 10.19
CA GLN A 155 10.00 7.37 9.74
C GLN A 155 10.19 6.56 8.46
N VAL A 156 11.07 7.05 7.59
CA VAL A 156 11.57 6.30 6.45
C VAL A 156 13.08 6.39 6.49
N ARG A 157 13.73 5.24 6.50
CA ARG A 157 15.19 5.13 6.44
C ARG A 157 15.56 4.41 5.16
N ARG A 158 16.68 4.81 4.57
CA ARG A 158 17.34 4.07 3.50
C ARG A 158 18.40 3.18 4.15
N ILE A 159 18.31 1.87 3.90
CA ILE A 159 19.23 0.88 4.44
C ILE A 159 19.77 0.01 3.30
N SER A 160 20.88 -0.66 3.56
CA SER A 160 21.58 -1.47 2.55
C SER A 160 21.88 -2.90 3.00
N SER A 161 21.31 -3.30 4.13
CA SER A 161 21.50 -4.59 4.79
C SER A 161 20.24 -4.87 5.62
N ILE A 162 19.77 -6.11 5.59
CA ILE A 162 18.58 -6.54 6.35
C ILE A 162 18.85 -6.55 7.85
N GLU A 163 20.11 -6.65 8.26
CA GLU A 163 20.56 -6.61 9.64
C GLU A 163 20.40 -5.21 10.26
N ASP A 164 20.34 -4.16 9.44
CA ASP A 164 20.05 -2.79 9.86
C ASP A 164 18.55 -2.52 10.04
N ALA A 165 17.69 -3.46 9.60
CA ALA A 165 16.25 -3.37 9.75
C ALA A 165 15.83 -3.64 11.20
N LYS A 166 14.79 -2.96 11.65
CA LYS A 166 14.23 -3.13 13.00
C LYS A 166 12.88 -3.84 12.93
N GLU A 167 11.90 -3.40 13.70
CA GLU A 167 10.49 -3.79 13.57
C GLU A 167 9.82 -2.84 12.56
N GLU A 168 10.32 -2.85 11.31
CA GLU A 168 9.92 -1.94 10.24
C GLU A 168 9.28 -2.71 9.08
N ILE A 169 8.65 -1.98 8.16
CA ILE A 169 8.18 -2.53 6.89
C ILE A 169 9.23 -2.22 5.84
N LEU A 170 9.73 -3.26 5.17
CA LEU A 170 10.74 -3.13 4.12
C LEU A 170 10.06 -3.06 2.76
N ILE A 171 10.37 -2.02 2.01
CA ILE A 171 9.85 -1.84 0.65
C ILE A 171 10.97 -1.52 -0.32
N PRO A 172 10.79 -1.81 -1.62
CA PRO A 172 11.78 -1.45 -2.60
C PRO A 172 12.02 0.06 -2.68
N LEU A 173 13.25 0.44 -2.95
CA LEU A 173 13.58 1.82 -3.32
C LEU A 173 13.33 1.99 -4.81
N LYS A 174 12.41 2.88 -5.20
CA LYS A 174 12.32 3.32 -6.59
C LYS A 174 13.22 4.52 -6.84
N SER A 175 13.91 4.50 -7.98
CA SER A 175 14.70 5.63 -8.49
C SER A 175 14.72 5.55 -10.01
N ASP A 176 14.28 6.63 -10.64
CA ASP A 176 14.07 6.69 -12.09
C ASP A 176 13.19 5.52 -12.56
N ASP A 177 13.57 4.82 -13.62
CA ASP A 177 12.84 3.70 -14.21
C ASP A 177 13.22 2.35 -13.57
N LYS A 178 13.70 2.39 -12.32
CA LYS A 178 14.27 1.22 -11.63
C LYS A 178 13.75 1.07 -10.21
N MET A 179 13.73 -0.17 -9.76
CA MET A 179 13.36 -0.59 -8.42
C MET A 179 14.50 -1.42 -7.83
N TYR A 180 14.91 -1.09 -6.61
CA TYR A 180 16.03 -1.72 -5.91
C TYR A 180 15.55 -2.38 -4.62
N GLY A 181 16.10 -3.53 -4.29
CA GLY A 181 15.68 -4.27 -3.11
C GLY A 181 16.51 -5.51 -2.81
N PHE A 182 16.04 -6.28 -1.85
CA PHE A 182 16.65 -7.52 -1.40
C PHE A 182 15.57 -8.60 -1.32
N VAL A 183 15.70 -9.68 -2.09
CA VAL A 183 14.74 -10.79 -2.16
C VAL A 183 15.50 -12.09 -2.29
N ASP A 184 15.07 -13.14 -1.57
CA ASP A 184 15.67 -14.48 -1.62
C ASP A 184 17.20 -14.50 -1.43
N GLY A 185 17.72 -13.63 -0.56
CA GLY A 185 19.16 -13.55 -0.28
C GLY A 185 19.98 -12.76 -1.30
N ASN A 186 19.35 -12.15 -2.32
CA ASN A 186 20.01 -11.43 -3.40
C ASN A 186 19.61 -9.96 -3.41
N TYR A 187 20.58 -9.07 -3.68
CA TYR A 187 20.25 -7.70 -4.06
C TYR A 187 19.79 -7.67 -5.51
N LEU A 188 18.68 -7.01 -5.77
CA LEU A 188 18.06 -6.95 -7.08
C LEU A 188 17.93 -5.50 -7.55
N VAL A 189 18.09 -5.30 -8.86
CA VAL A 189 17.56 -4.15 -9.59
C VAL A 189 16.54 -4.64 -10.60
N CYS A 190 15.34 -4.07 -10.59
CA CYS A 190 14.28 -4.39 -11.55
C CYS A 190 13.91 -3.15 -12.35
N TYR A 191 13.50 -3.37 -13.60
CA TYR A 191 13.15 -2.32 -14.54
C TYR A 191 11.62 -2.16 -14.60
N LEU A 192 11.15 -0.90 -14.53
CA LEU A 192 9.72 -0.52 -14.49
C LEU A 192 9.12 -0.39 -15.90
#